data_AF-A0A317GYV3-F1
#
_entry.id   AF-A0A317GYV3-F1
#
_cell.length_a   1.000
_cell.length_b   1.000
_cell.length_c   1.000
_cell.angle_alpha   90.00
_cell.angle_beta   90.00
_cell.angle_gamma   90.00
#
_symmetry.space_group_name_H-M   'P 1'
#
loop_
_entity.id
_entity.type
_entity.pdbx_description
1 polymer ?
#
loop_
_entity_poly.entity_id
_entity_poly.type
_entity_poly.pdbx_seq_one_letter_code
_entity_poly.pdbx_strand_id
1 'polypeptide(L)'
;IPAEEETAVHGHWVRGPGEDLFLAVRNALGEVSFLAEDLGYITPAVNALRERLGFPGMRVLQFAFGGNASNHHLPHHYTQDDVVYTGTHDNDTLVGWLPQVGEHERRYLLRYLHTTEQEALPSLMRAALASVARIAVLPLQDVLGLGSEARMNCPSSICGNWEWRCTEEQLTTATSRRLAEMCTLYGR
;
A
#
# COMPACT_ATOMS: atom_id res chain seq x y z
N ILE A 1 12.32 22.94 8.16
CA ILE A 1 11.95 24.04 7.24
C ILE A 1 11.63 25.23 8.14
N PRO A 2 12.30 26.38 7.97
CA PRO A 2 11.92 27.60 8.70
C PRO A 2 10.44 27.93 8.49
N ALA A 3 9.75 28.43 9.51
CA ALA A 3 8.29 28.60 9.49
C ALA A 3 7.82 29.69 8.52
N GLU A 4 8.72 30.61 8.18
CA GLU A 4 8.55 31.71 7.24
C GLU A 4 8.67 31.31 5.76
N GLU A 5 9.15 30.10 5.46
CA GLU A 5 9.30 29.63 4.08
C GLU A 5 7.94 29.24 3.47
N GLU A 6 7.67 29.71 2.25
CA GLU A 6 6.46 29.34 1.50
C GLU A 6 6.53 27.92 0.91
N THR A 7 7.74 27.36 0.80
CA THR A 7 7.97 26.04 0.20
C THR A 7 8.99 25.23 1.00
N ALA A 8 9.05 23.91 0.74
CA ALA A 8 9.97 23.01 1.43
C ALA A 8 11.43 23.05 0.92
N VAL A 9 11.73 23.88 -0.10
CA VAL A 9 13.04 23.86 -0.81
C VAL A 9 14.21 24.21 0.11
N HIS A 10 14.02 25.14 1.06
CA HIS A 10 15.06 25.60 1.98
C HIS A 10 15.08 24.82 3.32
N GLY A 11 14.69 23.55 3.28
CA GLY A 11 14.79 22.63 4.40
C GLY A 11 16.19 22.05 4.60
N HIS A 12 16.40 21.41 5.76
CA HIS A 12 17.56 20.54 6.00
C HIS A 12 17.11 19.32 6.81
N TRP A 13 17.82 18.20 6.63
CA TRP A 13 17.58 16.99 7.40
C TRP A 13 18.12 17.14 8.82
N VAL A 14 17.31 16.76 9.80
CA VAL A 14 17.70 16.69 11.23
C VAL A 14 17.59 15.25 11.68
N ARG A 15 18.59 14.76 12.42
CA ARG A 15 18.59 13.40 12.93
C ARG A 15 17.50 13.23 14.00
N GLY A 16 16.60 12.27 13.79
CA GLY A 16 15.59 11.88 14.78
C GLY A 16 16.15 11.04 15.93
N PRO A 17 15.33 10.72 16.95
CA PRO A 17 15.75 9.98 18.14
C PRO A 17 16.10 8.51 17.86
N GLY A 18 15.69 7.97 16.70
CA GLY A 18 15.98 6.59 16.32
C GLY A 18 15.36 5.58 17.27
N GLU A 19 16.16 4.61 17.70
CA GLU A 19 15.74 3.48 18.53
C GLU A 19 15.34 3.88 19.96
N ASP A 20 15.92 4.96 20.50
CA ASP A 20 15.68 5.43 21.87
C ASP A 20 14.18 5.68 22.14
N LEU A 21 13.46 6.18 21.14
CA LEU A 21 12.01 6.40 21.23
C LEU A 21 11.26 5.08 21.43
N PHE A 22 11.58 4.07 20.62
CA PHE A 22 10.86 2.79 20.64
C PHE A 22 11.21 1.97 21.88
N LEU A 23 12.44 2.10 22.38
CA LEU A 23 12.82 1.55 23.68
C LEU A 23 12.04 2.21 24.82
N ALA A 24 11.90 3.53 24.81
CA ALA A 24 11.12 4.25 25.81
C ALA A 24 9.65 3.84 25.81
N VAL A 25 9.04 3.68 24.61
CA VAL A 25 7.66 3.18 24.48
C VAL A 25 7.54 1.76 25.03
N ARG A 26 8.48 0.87 24.71
CA ARG A 26 8.46 -0.52 25.19
C ARG A 26 8.56 -0.60 26.72
N ASN A 27 9.41 0.24 27.31
CA ASN A 27 9.56 0.31 28.76
C ASN A 27 8.28 0.81 29.46
N ALA A 28 7.55 1.73 28.83
CA ALA A 28 6.35 2.32 29.41
C ALA A 28 5.10 1.47 29.20
N LEU A 29 4.95 0.84 28.02
CA LEU A 29 3.70 0.20 27.59
C LEU A 29 3.82 -1.32 27.39
N GLY A 30 5.03 -1.88 27.48
CA GLY A 30 5.31 -3.28 27.11
C GLY A 30 5.48 -3.46 25.60
N GLU A 31 5.29 -4.68 25.12
CA GLU A 31 5.38 -4.99 23.69
C GLU A 31 4.24 -4.30 22.92
N VAL A 32 4.61 -3.45 21.95
CA VAL A 32 3.68 -2.73 21.08
C VAL A 32 4.01 -3.08 19.63
N SER A 33 3.00 -3.49 18.86
CA SER A 33 3.16 -3.77 17.44
C SER A 33 3.17 -2.47 16.64
N PHE A 34 4.27 -2.22 15.94
CA PHE A 34 4.41 -1.11 15.01
C PHE A 34 4.38 -1.61 13.57
N LEU A 35 3.87 -0.78 12.67
CA LEU A 35 3.99 -0.90 11.23
C LEU A 35 4.67 0.37 10.73
N ALA A 36 5.78 0.21 10.01
CA ALA A 36 6.48 1.35 9.45
C ALA A 36 5.87 1.69 8.08
N GLU A 37 5.30 2.88 7.97
CA GLU A 37 5.09 3.51 6.67
C GLU A 37 6.46 3.95 6.16
N ASP A 38 7.00 3.18 5.20
CA ASP A 38 8.33 3.34 4.63
C ASP A 38 8.26 3.59 3.10
N LEU A 39 7.26 4.37 2.65
CA LEU A 39 7.11 4.74 1.24
C LEU A 39 7.90 6.02 0.93
N GLY A 40 8.13 6.28 -0.35
CA GLY A 40 8.79 7.50 -0.82
C GLY A 40 10.30 7.53 -0.55
N TYR A 41 10.81 8.67 -0.08
CA TYR A 41 12.26 8.87 0.12
C TYR A 41 12.74 8.21 1.41
N ILE A 42 13.33 7.02 1.26
CA ILE A 42 13.90 6.24 2.35
C ILE A 42 15.42 6.11 2.18
N THR A 43 16.15 6.23 3.29
CA THR A 43 17.62 6.05 3.31
C THR A 43 17.99 4.68 3.87
N PRO A 44 19.21 4.15 3.57
CA PRO A 44 19.68 2.90 4.19
C PRO A 44 19.64 2.90 5.71
N ALA A 45 19.81 4.07 6.35
CA ALA A 45 19.72 4.20 7.80
C ALA A 45 18.30 3.95 8.34
N VAL A 46 17.26 4.32 7.58
CA VAL A 46 15.86 4.07 7.92
C VAL A 46 15.55 2.57 7.79
N ASN A 47 15.97 1.94 6.69
CA ASN A 47 15.82 0.48 6.52
C ASN A 47 16.50 -0.29 7.65
N ALA A 48 17.74 0.07 7.98
CA ALA A 48 18.47 -0.58 9.06
C ALA A 48 17.81 -0.37 10.44
N LEU A 49 17.19 0.79 10.68
CA LEU A 49 16.43 1.04 11.92
C LEU A 49 15.17 0.17 11.98
N ARG A 50 14.39 0.14 10.90
CA ARG A 50 13.18 -0.68 10.77
C ARG A 50 13.48 -2.16 11.01
N GLU A 51 14.53 -2.67 10.36
CA GLU A 51 14.97 -4.07 10.48
C GLU A 51 15.44 -4.41 11.91
N ARG A 52 16.26 -3.55 12.55
CA ARG A 52 16.69 -3.77 13.94
C ARG A 52 15.51 -3.82 14.91
N LEU A 53 14.51 -2.97 14.69
CA LEU A 53 13.30 -2.92 15.50
C LEU A 53 12.30 -4.04 15.18
N GLY A 54 12.51 -4.78 14.09
CA GLY A 54 11.62 -5.84 13.63
C GLY A 54 10.27 -5.33 13.13
N PHE A 55 10.20 -4.10 12.63
CA PHE A 55 8.94 -3.48 12.19
C PHE A 55 8.65 -3.84 10.73
N PRO A 56 7.42 -4.32 10.43
CA PRO A 56 7.04 -4.57 9.05
C PRO A 56 7.07 -3.30 8.20
N GLY A 57 7.54 -3.42 6.96
CA GLY A 57 7.48 -2.36 5.95
C GLY A 57 6.23 -2.46 5.08
N MET A 58 5.94 -1.43 4.29
CA MET A 58 4.81 -1.35 3.38
C MET A 58 5.20 -1.67 1.94
N ARG A 59 4.35 -2.44 1.25
CA ARG A 59 4.44 -2.68 -0.18
C ARG A 59 3.13 -2.30 -0.84
N VAL A 60 3.17 -1.52 -1.92
CA VAL A 60 1.97 -1.03 -2.59
C VAL A 60 2.00 -1.46 -4.05
N LEU A 61 1.09 -2.34 -4.46
CA LEU A 61 1.09 -2.92 -5.81
C LEU A 61 0.91 -1.87 -6.91
N GLN A 62 0.17 -0.78 -6.67
CA GLN A 62 0.06 0.32 -7.63
C GLN A 62 1.41 0.99 -7.97
N PHE A 63 2.44 0.83 -7.13
CA PHE A 63 3.78 1.35 -7.39
C PHE A 63 4.73 0.30 -7.99
N ALA A 64 4.29 -0.95 -8.14
CA ALA A 64 5.17 -2.09 -8.49
C ALA A 64 5.58 -2.13 -9.96
N PHE A 65 4.72 -1.65 -10.86
CA PHE A 65 4.85 -1.92 -12.29
C PHE A 65 5.50 -0.78 -13.07
N GLY A 66 5.92 0.28 -12.38
CA GLY A 66 6.80 1.33 -12.91
C GLY A 66 8.27 0.91 -12.86
N GLY A 67 9.05 1.36 -13.85
CA GLY A 67 10.50 1.10 -13.90
C GLY A 67 10.84 -0.30 -14.42
N ASN A 68 11.52 -1.12 -13.61
CA ASN A 68 12.01 -2.44 -14.02
C ASN A 68 11.90 -3.48 -12.88
N ALA A 69 12.42 -4.68 -13.12
CA ALA A 69 12.34 -5.81 -12.18
C ALA A 69 13.05 -5.59 -10.82
N SER A 70 13.80 -4.51 -10.61
CA SER A 70 14.38 -4.13 -9.32
C SER A 70 13.43 -3.33 -8.42
N ASN A 71 12.20 -3.08 -8.85
CA ASN A 71 11.21 -2.36 -8.06
C ASN A 71 10.77 -3.21 -6.85
N HIS A 72 11.09 -2.74 -5.64
CA HIS A 72 10.83 -3.47 -4.40
C HIS A 72 9.34 -3.66 -4.09
N HIS A 73 8.45 -2.93 -4.76
CA HIS A 73 7.01 -3.15 -4.67
C HIS A 73 6.52 -4.35 -5.51
N LEU A 74 7.39 -5.04 -6.27
CA LEU A 74 7.03 -6.28 -6.96
C LEU A 74 6.99 -7.48 -5.98
N PRO A 75 5.96 -8.33 -6.03
CA PRO A 75 5.79 -9.46 -5.10
C PRO A 75 7.00 -10.38 -4.88
N HIS A 76 7.85 -10.60 -5.87
CA HIS A 76 9.04 -11.46 -5.74
C HIS A 76 10.16 -10.86 -4.87
N HIS A 77 10.06 -9.58 -4.47
CA HIS A 77 10.98 -8.93 -3.53
C HIS A 77 10.46 -8.92 -2.08
N TYR A 78 9.23 -9.38 -1.86
CA TYR A 78 8.63 -9.31 -0.52
C TYR A 78 9.28 -10.31 0.43
N THR A 79 9.13 -10.02 1.71
CA THR A 79 9.51 -10.86 2.84
C THR A 79 8.30 -11.07 3.74
N GLN A 80 8.42 -11.95 4.75
CA GLN A 80 7.36 -12.11 5.75
C GLN A 80 7.23 -10.90 6.68
N ASP A 81 8.20 -9.99 6.68
CA ASP A 81 8.18 -8.75 7.46
C ASP A 81 7.67 -7.57 6.62
N ASP A 82 6.78 -7.85 5.67
CA ASP A 82 6.09 -6.83 4.88
C ASP A 82 4.57 -6.90 5.10
N VAL A 83 3.92 -5.76 4.91
CA VAL A 83 2.49 -5.61 4.74
C VAL A 83 2.21 -5.10 3.33
N VAL A 84 1.49 -5.89 2.55
CA VAL A 84 1.14 -5.55 1.18
C VAL A 84 -0.24 -4.89 1.11
N TYR A 85 -0.34 -3.87 0.27
CA TYR A 85 -1.55 -3.16 -0.09
C TYR A 85 -1.73 -3.22 -1.62
N THR A 86 -2.97 -3.30 -2.10
CA THR A 86 -3.22 -2.97 -3.52
C THR A 86 -2.97 -1.48 -3.75
N GLY A 87 -3.61 -0.65 -2.93
CA GLY A 87 -3.41 0.78 -2.78
C GLY A 87 -3.67 1.20 -1.32
N THR A 88 -3.23 2.40 -0.96
CA THR A 88 -3.56 3.04 0.32
C THR A 88 -4.78 3.96 0.15
N HIS A 89 -5.15 4.71 1.20
CA HIS A 89 -6.21 5.72 1.10
C HIS A 89 -5.83 6.91 0.21
N ASP A 90 -4.53 7.16 -0.01
CA ASP A 90 -4.02 8.23 -0.87
C ASP A 90 -4.00 7.84 -2.36
N ASN A 91 -4.12 6.55 -2.63
CA ASN A 91 -4.18 6.00 -3.97
C ASN A 91 -5.61 6.08 -4.54
N ASP A 92 -5.72 6.09 -5.86
CA ASP A 92 -7.00 5.83 -6.50
C ASP A 92 -7.40 4.35 -6.31
N THR A 93 -8.65 3.98 -6.56
CA THR A 93 -9.06 2.57 -6.56
C THR A 93 -8.37 1.83 -7.72
N LEU A 94 -8.30 0.50 -7.69
CA LEU A 94 -7.73 -0.26 -8.81
C LEU A 94 -8.47 -0.02 -10.14
N VAL A 95 -9.80 0.14 -10.09
CA VAL A 95 -10.63 0.48 -11.27
C VAL A 95 -10.26 1.86 -11.80
N GLY A 96 -10.09 2.85 -10.92
CA GLY A 96 -9.76 4.22 -11.29
C GLY A 96 -8.31 4.37 -11.76
N TRP A 97 -7.38 3.71 -11.08
CA TRP A 97 -5.95 3.75 -11.32
C TRP A 97 -5.56 3.05 -12.63
N LEU A 98 -6.08 1.85 -12.91
CA LEU A 98 -5.59 1.04 -14.03
C LEU A 98 -5.65 1.76 -15.37
N PRO A 99 -6.73 2.50 -15.74
CA PRO A 99 -6.78 3.34 -16.94
C PRO A 99 -5.71 4.45 -17.01
N GLN A 100 -5.23 4.96 -15.87
CA GLN A 100 -4.23 6.04 -15.80
C GLN A 100 -2.79 5.53 -15.99
N VAL A 101 -2.56 4.22 -15.84
CA VAL A 101 -1.26 3.58 -16.02
C VAL A 101 -0.82 3.68 -17.48
N GLY A 102 0.40 4.16 -17.70
CA GLY A 102 1.01 4.29 -19.03
C GLY A 102 1.16 2.93 -19.74
N GLU A 103 1.19 2.95 -21.08
CA GLU A 103 1.15 1.71 -21.89
C GLU A 103 2.26 0.71 -21.53
N HIS A 104 3.49 1.20 -21.29
CA HIS A 104 4.62 0.36 -20.93
C HIS A 104 4.40 -0.37 -19.60
N GLU A 105 4.02 0.36 -18.56
CA GLU A 105 3.76 -0.16 -17.22
C GLU A 105 2.58 -1.12 -17.21
N ARG A 106 1.51 -0.79 -17.96
CA ARG A 106 0.35 -1.66 -18.13
C ARG A 106 0.74 -2.98 -18.78
N ARG A 107 1.53 -2.94 -19.86
CA ARG A 107 2.02 -4.17 -20.51
C ARG A 107 2.91 -4.98 -19.58
N TYR A 108 3.73 -4.32 -18.77
CA TYR A 108 4.57 -4.99 -17.78
C TYR A 108 3.72 -5.68 -16.70
N LEU A 109 2.72 -4.99 -16.16
CA LEU A 109 1.74 -5.52 -15.20
C LEU A 109 1.06 -6.79 -15.72
N LEU A 110 0.48 -6.73 -16.93
CA LEU A 110 -0.24 -7.87 -17.51
C LEU A 110 0.66 -9.08 -17.73
N ARG A 111 1.91 -8.84 -18.17
CA ARG A 111 2.91 -9.91 -18.33
C ARG A 111 3.35 -10.48 -16.98
N TYR A 112 3.60 -9.63 -15.99
CA TYR A 112 4.06 -10.03 -14.67
C TYR A 112 3.02 -10.90 -13.96
N LEU A 113 1.75 -10.48 -14.00
CA LEU A 113 0.63 -11.19 -13.37
C LEU A 113 0.09 -12.35 -14.23
N HIS A 114 0.59 -12.49 -15.46
CA HIS A 114 0.08 -13.42 -16.46
C HIS A 114 -1.46 -13.34 -16.61
N THR A 115 -1.94 -12.12 -16.90
CA THR A 115 -3.38 -11.81 -16.90
C THR A 115 -3.80 -10.93 -18.08
N THR A 116 -5.09 -10.68 -18.21
CA THR A 116 -5.70 -9.75 -19.19
C THR A 116 -6.18 -8.48 -18.49
N GLU A 117 -6.52 -7.44 -19.26
CA GLU A 117 -7.05 -6.20 -18.66
C GLU A 117 -8.36 -6.42 -17.92
N GLN A 118 -9.21 -7.32 -18.43
CA GLN A 118 -10.50 -7.67 -17.83
C GLN A 118 -10.31 -8.36 -16.46
N GLU A 119 -9.23 -9.14 -16.32
CA GLU A 119 -8.92 -9.88 -15.10
C GLU A 119 -7.86 -9.19 -14.22
N ALA A 120 -7.43 -7.97 -14.57
CA ALA A 120 -6.35 -7.29 -13.87
C ALA A 120 -6.67 -6.99 -12.41
N LEU A 121 -7.89 -6.52 -12.12
CA LEU A 121 -8.35 -6.19 -10.77
C LEU A 121 -8.32 -7.41 -9.83
N PRO A 122 -9.01 -8.52 -10.14
CA PRO A 122 -8.91 -9.72 -9.31
C PRO A 122 -7.48 -10.26 -9.26
N SER A 123 -6.70 -10.13 -10.34
CA SER A 123 -5.29 -10.58 -10.36
C SER A 123 -4.39 -9.77 -9.42
N LEU A 124 -4.61 -8.45 -9.29
CA LEU A 124 -3.87 -7.60 -8.36
C LEU A 124 -4.22 -7.92 -6.91
N MET A 125 -5.50 -8.07 -6.59
CA MET A 125 -5.92 -8.52 -5.25
C MET A 125 -5.35 -9.91 -4.93
N ARG A 126 -5.37 -10.84 -5.90
CA ARG A 126 -4.72 -12.15 -5.77
C ARG A 126 -3.22 -12.03 -5.57
N ALA A 127 -2.53 -11.12 -6.26
CA ALA A 127 -1.09 -10.92 -6.09
C ALA A 127 -0.74 -10.47 -4.67
N ALA A 128 -1.55 -9.60 -4.06
CA ALA A 128 -1.40 -9.23 -2.66
C ALA A 128 -1.58 -10.45 -1.74
N LEU A 129 -2.71 -11.16 -1.89
CA LEU A 129 -3.04 -12.31 -1.05
C LEU A 129 -2.07 -13.50 -1.26
N ALA A 130 -1.58 -13.74 -2.47
CA ALA A 130 -0.66 -14.83 -2.78
C ALA A 130 0.80 -14.54 -2.37
N SER A 131 1.11 -13.29 -2.05
CA SER A 131 2.48 -12.90 -1.72
C SER A 131 2.95 -13.49 -0.38
N VAL A 132 4.26 -13.46 -0.15
CA VAL A 132 4.87 -13.90 1.12
C VAL A 132 4.70 -12.91 2.27
N ALA A 133 4.17 -11.71 2.02
CA ALA A 133 3.89 -10.72 3.05
C ALA A 133 2.93 -11.29 4.11
N ARG A 134 3.25 -11.09 5.39
CA ARG A 134 2.46 -11.65 6.51
C ARG A 134 1.05 -11.07 6.54
N ILE A 135 0.89 -9.80 6.20
CA ILE A 135 -0.41 -9.12 6.17
C ILE A 135 -0.66 -8.62 4.76
N ALA A 136 -1.86 -8.87 4.24
CA ALA A 136 -2.36 -8.29 3.00
C ALA A 136 -3.60 -7.45 3.32
N VAL A 137 -3.59 -6.19 2.90
CA VAL A 137 -4.66 -5.22 3.16
C VAL A 137 -5.25 -4.77 1.83
N LEU A 138 -6.55 -4.99 1.66
CA LEU A 138 -7.29 -4.57 0.47
C LEU A 138 -8.26 -3.46 0.86
N PRO A 139 -8.20 -2.26 0.25
CA PRO A 139 -9.25 -1.26 0.39
C PRO A 139 -10.62 -1.85 0.03
N LEU A 140 -11.65 -1.50 0.79
CA LEU A 140 -13.00 -2.01 0.55
C LEU A 140 -13.51 -1.59 -0.85
N GLN A 141 -13.07 -0.44 -1.35
CA GLN A 141 -13.37 0.03 -2.70
C GLN A 141 -12.87 -0.93 -3.79
N ASP A 142 -11.69 -1.54 -3.61
CA ASP A 142 -11.15 -2.53 -4.54
C ASP A 142 -11.93 -3.85 -4.46
N VAL A 143 -12.29 -4.27 -3.24
CA VAL A 143 -13.12 -5.47 -3.00
C VAL A 143 -14.49 -5.32 -3.66
N LEU A 144 -15.07 -4.12 -3.61
CA LEU A 144 -16.34 -3.77 -4.23
C LEU A 144 -16.22 -3.48 -5.74
N GLY A 145 -15.01 -3.26 -6.26
CA GLY A 145 -14.78 -2.93 -7.67
C GLY A 145 -15.32 -1.55 -8.05
N LEU A 146 -15.16 -0.55 -7.19
CA LEU A 146 -15.60 0.83 -7.41
C LEU A 146 -14.55 1.67 -8.15
N GLY A 147 -14.97 2.67 -8.91
CA GLY A 147 -14.11 3.57 -9.68
C GLY A 147 -13.55 4.74 -8.85
N SER A 148 -12.99 5.73 -9.55
CA SER A 148 -12.40 6.93 -8.93
C SER A 148 -13.38 7.77 -8.11
N GLU A 149 -14.70 7.60 -8.33
CA GLU A 149 -15.73 8.21 -7.48
C GLU A 149 -15.69 7.73 -6.02
N ALA A 150 -15.01 6.60 -5.76
CA ALA A 150 -14.82 6.03 -4.44
C ALA A 150 -13.43 6.29 -3.84
N ARG A 151 -12.57 7.06 -4.52
CA ARG A 151 -11.25 7.42 -4.01
C ARG A 151 -11.37 8.13 -2.65
N MET A 152 -10.62 7.68 -1.65
CA MET A 152 -10.72 8.22 -0.29
C MET A 152 -10.05 9.58 -0.17
N ASN A 153 -8.82 9.71 -0.65
CA ASN A 153 -8.07 10.96 -0.60
C ASN A 153 -7.29 11.18 -1.92
N CYS A 154 -7.28 12.43 -2.37
CA CYS A 154 -6.39 12.93 -3.39
C CYS A 154 -5.37 13.87 -2.72
N PRO A 155 -4.12 13.41 -2.49
CA PRO A 155 -3.08 14.24 -1.90
C PRO A 155 -2.93 15.58 -2.61
N SER A 156 -2.68 16.64 -1.85
CA SER A 156 -2.58 18.02 -2.33
C SER A 156 -3.89 18.65 -2.83
N SER A 157 -5.04 17.97 -2.71
CA SER A 157 -6.37 18.58 -2.86
C SER A 157 -6.91 19.08 -1.50
N ILE A 158 -7.67 20.18 -1.53
CA ILE A 158 -8.28 20.81 -0.33
C ILE A 158 -9.77 20.49 -0.16
N CYS A 159 -10.41 19.83 -1.12
CA CYS A 159 -11.83 19.50 -1.07
C CYS A 159 -12.13 18.12 -1.70
N GLY A 160 -13.28 17.53 -1.32
CA GLY A 160 -13.76 16.25 -1.87
C GLY A 160 -13.01 15.02 -1.36
N ASN A 161 -12.29 15.14 -0.24
CA ASN A 161 -11.53 14.05 0.38
C ASN A 161 -12.24 13.56 1.65
N TRP A 162 -12.05 12.28 2.01
CA TRP A 162 -12.58 11.65 3.22
C TRP A 162 -14.11 11.55 3.29
N GLU A 163 -14.76 11.71 2.15
CA GLU A 163 -16.23 11.75 2.05
C GLU A 163 -16.83 10.40 1.62
N TRP A 164 -16.02 9.47 1.09
CA TRP A 164 -16.52 8.18 0.63
C TRP A 164 -17.12 7.34 1.77
N ARG A 165 -18.28 6.74 1.52
CA ARG A 165 -18.98 5.86 2.45
C ARG A 165 -19.47 4.61 1.73
N CYS A 166 -19.28 3.47 2.35
CA CYS A 166 -19.94 2.23 1.95
C CYS A 166 -21.41 2.26 2.36
N THR A 167 -22.29 1.74 1.53
CA THR A 167 -23.70 1.49 1.87
C THR A 167 -23.92 0.02 2.23
N GLU A 168 -25.00 -0.30 2.92
CA GLU A 168 -25.33 -1.69 3.28
C GLU A 168 -25.61 -2.54 2.03
N GLU A 169 -26.21 -1.94 0.99
CA GLU A 169 -26.55 -2.61 -0.27
C GLU A 169 -25.31 -3.06 -1.05
N GLN A 170 -24.17 -2.39 -0.86
CA GLN A 170 -22.90 -2.79 -1.47
C GLN A 170 -22.29 -4.03 -0.79
N LEU A 171 -22.63 -4.29 0.48
CA LEU A 171 -22.11 -5.39 1.28
C LEU A 171 -22.88 -6.69 1.04
N THR A 172 -22.82 -7.19 -0.20
CA THR A 172 -23.56 -8.39 -0.60
C THR A 172 -22.88 -9.69 -0.14
N THR A 173 -23.67 -10.75 0.03
CA THR A 173 -23.17 -12.12 0.28
C THR A 173 -22.26 -12.63 -0.84
N ALA A 174 -22.46 -12.16 -2.08
CA ALA A 174 -21.61 -12.54 -3.21
C ALA A 174 -20.20 -11.95 -3.06
N THR A 175 -20.11 -10.66 -2.68
CA THR A 175 -18.85 -9.98 -2.41
C THR A 175 -18.08 -10.67 -1.28
N SER A 176 -18.75 -10.94 -0.15
CA SER A 176 -18.11 -11.58 1.00
C SER A 176 -17.64 -12.99 0.69
N ARG A 177 -18.43 -13.78 -0.06
CA ARG A 177 -18.05 -15.13 -0.51
C ARG A 177 -16.84 -15.09 -1.43
N ARG A 178 -16.80 -14.19 -2.43
CA ARG A 178 -15.66 -14.05 -3.34
C ARG A 178 -14.38 -13.70 -2.60
N LEU A 179 -14.45 -12.77 -1.64
CA LEU A 179 -13.30 -12.40 -0.81
C LEU A 179 -12.84 -13.59 0.06
N ALA A 180 -13.78 -14.27 0.72
CA ALA A 180 -13.48 -15.42 1.56
C ALA A 180 -12.85 -16.58 0.76
N GLU A 181 -13.32 -16.85 -0.46
CA GLU A 181 -12.73 -17.84 -1.37
C GLU A 181 -11.29 -17.47 -1.73
N MET A 182 -11.01 -16.19 -2.02
CA MET A 182 -9.65 -15.72 -2.31
C MET A 182 -8.73 -15.85 -1.09
N CYS A 183 -9.18 -15.44 0.10
CA CYS A 183 -8.39 -15.56 1.34
C CYS A 183 -8.09 -17.03 1.67
N THR A 184 -9.12 -17.89 1.61
CA THR A 184 -9.00 -19.33 1.88
C THR A 184 -8.00 -19.98 0.93
N LEU A 185 -8.03 -19.65 -0.36
CA LEU A 185 -7.12 -20.20 -1.36
C LEU A 185 -5.63 -19.96 -1.03
N TYR A 186 -5.32 -18.81 -0.45
CA TYR A 186 -3.93 -18.42 -0.11
C TYR A 186 -3.61 -18.60 1.38
N GLY A 187 -4.48 -19.25 2.16
CA GLY A 187 -4.25 -19.53 3.57
C GLY A 187 -4.25 -18.29 4.47
N ARG A 188 -5.13 -17.33 4.18
CA ARG A 188 -5.33 -16.10 4.97
C ARG A 188 -6.68 -16.05 5.66
#